data_AF-A0A523RWS0-F1
#
_entry.id   AF-A0A523RWS0-F1
#
_cell.length_a   1.000
_cell.length_b   1.000
_cell.length_c   1.000
_cell.angle_alpha   90.00
_cell.angle_beta   90.00
_cell.angle_gamma   90.00
#
_symmetry.space_group_name_H-M   'P 1'
#
loop_
_entity.id
_entity.type
_entity.pdbx_description
1 polymer ?
#
loop_
_entity_poly.entity_id
_entity_poly.type
_entity_poly.pdbx_seq_one_letter_code
_entity_poly.pdbx_strand_id
1 'polypeptide(L)'
;MMRPIDEDEAPATDDISEDVEEEEADIEEEITIRRRGRRRRRSKGKQYGSLGSMIAWMAFLIIWLFFFASGYGLFENIAVVLVALLIVGALNSLMWIPRGGGGRKASTSAVSGVIWLIFLMVWFVFFSSGFGLYENIGIALASLLMIGAVNVALWVPSATDGGAGARFSALGGIVWLIFIVLWLPFANDFSLIYPINAYQNTSIIMTSFLLMFAVVVAPWRGEIRVDVDGEPGLYSRVRGSLVGFVLWIVFIDVWFWFLAGNFTGNQNVAVILLSFAIFCAIMVGMWLPWSRRRGEGPESWLSIGLAFVWVIVLAIWFWFFADSFDAYQNFAVFLVSLLVMAAISGGGQWKKYRDFESMDWDD
;
A
#
# COMPACT_ATOMS: atom_id res chain seq x y z
N MET A 1 40.30 -44.20 -6.69
CA MET A 1 39.90 -45.34 -7.54
C MET A 1 38.38 -45.45 -7.45
N MET A 2 37.69 -44.65 -8.27
CA MET A 2 36.22 -44.56 -8.30
C MET A 2 35.68 -45.68 -9.19
N ARG A 3 34.69 -46.42 -8.70
CA ARG A 3 33.94 -47.37 -9.52
C ARG A 3 32.93 -46.58 -10.37
N PRO A 4 32.78 -46.88 -11.66
CA PRO A 4 31.73 -46.28 -12.47
C PRO A 4 30.38 -46.71 -11.88
N ILE A 5 29.49 -45.74 -11.71
CA ILE A 5 28.09 -46.01 -11.39
C ILE A 5 27.47 -46.39 -12.72
N ASP A 6 27.09 -47.66 -12.85
CA ASP A 6 26.33 -48.16 -14.00
C ASP A 6 24.94 -47.50 -13.97
N GLU A 7 24.83 -46.42 -14.74
CA GLU A 7 23.55 -45.84 -15.18
C GLU A 7 23.02 -46.71 -16.32
N ASP A 8 22.36 -47.84 -16.04
CA ASP A 8 21.52 -48.55 -17.04
C ASP A 8 20.80 -49.77 -16.43
N GLU A 9 20.07 -49.58 -15.34
CA GLU A 9 18.99 -50.50 -14.96
C GLU A 9 17.76 -49.67 -14.59
N ALA A 10 17.11 -49.11 -15.62
CA ALA A 10 15.69 -48.87 -15.52
C ALA A 10 15.05 -50.24 -15.24
N PRO A 11 14.30 -50.42 -14.13
CA PRO A 11 13.59 -51.67 -13.93
C PRO A 11 12.74 -51.90 -15.17
N ALA A 12 12.90 -53.07 -15.79
CA ALA A 12 12.01 -53.52 -16.83
C ALA A 12 10.59 -53.30 -16.30
N THR A 13 9.83 -52.46 -16.99
CA THR A 13 8.39 -52.33 -16.81
C THR A 13 7.78 -53.64 -17.32
N ASP A 14 8.01 -54.71 -16.55
CA ASP A 14 7.36 -56.00 -16.74
C ASP A 14 5.87 -55.77 -16.55
N ASP A 15 5.13 -56.06 -17.62
CA ASP A 15 3.69 -56.32 -17.68
C ASP A 15 2.93 -55.89 -16.41
N ILE A 16 2.63 -54.60 -16.32
CA ILE A 16 1.37 -54.22 -15.68
C ILE A 16 0.32 -54.78 -16.64
N SER A 17 -0.19 -55.98 -16.32
CA SER A 17 -1.23 -56.65 -17.10
C SER A 17 -2.32 -55.63 -17.43
N GLU A 18 -2.74 -55.54 -18.70
CA GLU A 18 -3.81 -54.63 -19.16
C GLU A 18 -5.04 -54.66 -18.24
N ASP A 19 -5.31 -55.82 -17.62
CA ASP A 19 -6.37 -56.03 -16.62
C ASP A 19 -6.31 -55.10 -15.39
N VAL A 20 -5.12 -54.66 -14.96
CA VAL A 20 -4.95 -53.75 -13.80
C VAL A 20 -5.17 -52.29 -14.20
N GLU A 21 -4.81 -51.90 -15.43
CA GLU A 21 -5.11 -50.56 -15.94
C GLU A 21 -6.62 -50.36 -16.18
N GLU A 22 -7.33 -51.40 -16.66
CA GLU A 22 -8.79 -51.36 -16.80
C GLU A 22 -9.50 -51.25 -15.44
N GLU A 23 -9.03 -51.98 -14.41
CA GLU A 23 -9.63 -51.91 -13.08
C GLU A 23 -9.40 -50.54 -12.41
N GLU A 24 -8.24 -49.91 -12.60
CA GLU A 24 -7.99 -48.55 -12.11
C GLU A 24 -8.83 -47.50 -12.85
N ALA A 25 -9.01 -47.64 -14.17
CA ALA A 25 -9.85 -46.75 -14.97
C ALA A 25 -11.33 -46.80 -14.55
N ASP A 26 -11.86 -48.00 -14.29
CA ASP A 26 -13.23 -48.20 -13.81
C ASP A 26 -13.43 -47.64 -12.40
N ILE A 27 -12.45 -47.79 -11.51
CA ILE A 27 -12.48 -47.20 -10.16
C ILE A 27 -12.47 -45.67 -10.25
N GLU A 28 -11.67 -45.08 -11.13
CA GLU A 28 -11.64 -43.63 -11.32
C GLU A 28 -12.94 -43.09 -11.95
N GLU A 29 -13.52 -43.80 -12.91
CA GLU A 29 -14.82 -43.45 -13.50
C GLU A 29 -15.94 -43.53 -12.45
N GLU A 30 -15.99 -44.57 -11.61
CA GLU A 30 -16.99 -44.67 -10.55
C GLU A 30 -16.81 -43.56 -9.49
N ILE A 31 -15.57 -43.24 -9.12
CA ILE A 31 -15.27 -42.13 -8.20
C ILE A 31 -15.73 -40.79 -8.78
N THR A 32 -15.56 -40.54 -10.09
CA THR A 32 -16.00 -39.29 -10.73
C THR A 32 -17.52 -39.20 -10.84
N ILE A 33 -18.22 -40.30 -11.16
CA ILE A 33 -19.69 -40.36 -11.22
C ILE A 33 -20.30 -40.12 -9.83
N ARG A 34 -19.77 -40.76 -8.78
CA ARG A 34 -20.22 -40.52 -7.39
C ARG A 34 -19.98 -39.07 -6.95
N ARG A 35 -18.88 -38.44 -7.38
CA ARG A 35 -18.61 -37.00 -7.13
C ARG A 35 -19.62 -36.08 -7.84
N ARG A 36 -20.02 -36.40 -9.08
CA ARG A 36 -21.03 -35.62 -9.85
C ARG A 36 -22.42 -35.67 -9.21
N GLY A 37 -22.85 -36.85 -8.72
CA GLY A 37 -24.15 -37.02 -8.06
C GLY A 37 -24.31 -36.22 -6.76
N ARG A 38 -23.27 -36.18 -5.91
CA ARG A 38 -23.29 -35.40 -4.65
C ARG A 38 -23.31 -33.88 -4.86
N ARG A 39 -22.78 -33.37 -5.99
CA ARG A 39 -22.81 -31.92 -6.31
C ARG A 39 -24.24 -31.41 -6.59
N ARG A 40 -25.09 -32.20 -7.26
CA ARG A 40 -26.46 -31.78 -7.64
C ARG A 40 -27.44 -31.65 -6.47
N ARG A 41 -27.34 -32.47 -5.42
CA ARG A 41 -28.24 -32.38 -4.24
C ARG A 41 -27.93 -31.18 -3.33
N ARG A 42 -26.70 -30.66 -3.33
CA ARG A 42 -26.29 -29.53 -2.48
C ARG A 42 -26.74 -28.15 -2.98
N SER A 43 -27.12 -28.00 -4.26
CA SER A 43 -27.52 -26.69 -4.80
C SER A 43 -28.94 -26.28 -4.40
N LYS A 44 -29.89 -27.23 -4.32
CA LYS A 44 -31.30 -26.93 -4.01
C LYS A 44 -31.49 -26.30 -2.63
N GLY A 45 -30.80 -26.79 -1.60
CA GLY A 45 -30.91 -26.24 -0.24
C GLY A 45 -30.46 -24.78 -0.14
N LYS A 46 -29.45 -24.37 -0.92
CA LYS A 46 -28.94 -22.99 -0.94
C LYS A 46 -29.96 -22.00 -1.51
N GLN A 47 -30.67 -22.42 -2.56
CA GLN A 47 -31.70 -21.61 -3.21
C GLN A 47 -32.89 -21.34 -2.28
N TYR A 48 -33.35 -22.36 -1.55
CA TYR A 48 -34.44 -22.19 -0.58
C TYR A 48 -34.02 -21.32 0.61
N GLY A 49 -32.77 -21.41 1.06
CA GLY A 49 -32.27 -20.54 2.13
C GLY A 49 -32.20 -19.06 1.73
N SER A 50 -31.72 -18.74 0.52
CA SER A 50 -31.71 -17.36 0.03
C SER A 50 -33.11 -16.80 -0.18
N LEU A 51 -34.06 -17.63 -0.61
CA LEU A 51 -35.46 -17.23 -0.73
C LEU A 51 -36.08 -16.98 0.64
N GLY A 52 -35.86 -17.88 1.60
CA GLY A 52 -36.38 -17.77 2.96
C GLY A 52 -35.84 -16.55 3.71
N SER A 53 -34.56 -16.23 3.55
CA SER A 53 -33.96 -15.04 4.18
C SER A 53 -34.50 -13.73 3.58
N MET A 54 -34.77 -13.68 2.28
CA MET A 54 -35.44 -12.54 1.64
C MET A 54 -36.86 -12.34 2.16
N ILE A 55 -37.63 -13.43 2.32
CA ILE A 55 -38.98 -13.39 2.90
C ILE A 55 -38.93 -12.90 4.36
N ALA A 56 -37.99 -13.40 5.15
CA ALA A 56 -37.81 -12.97 6.54
C ALA A 56 -37.44 -11.47 6.64
N TRP A 57 -36.58 -10.97 5.75
CA TRP A 57 -36.24 -9.56 5.67
C TRP A 57 -37.45 -8.68 5.32
N MET A 58 -38.24 -9.08 4.32
CA MET A 58 -39.47 -8.37 3.95
C MET A 58 -40.47 -8.34 5.10
N ALA A 59 -40.65 -9.46 5.81
CA ALA A 59 -41.53 -9.53 6.97
C ALA A 59 -41.05 -8.59 8.10
N PHE A 60 -39.75 -8.58 8.38
CA PHE A 60 -39.15 -7.65 9.34
C PHE A 60 -39.40 -6.19 8.95
N LEU A 61 -39.20 -5.81 7.68
CA LEU A 61 -39.44 -4.43 7.22
C LEU A 61 -40.89 -4.00 7.42
N ILE A 62 -41.84 -4.87 7.09
CA ILE A 62 -43.26 -4.58 7.29
C ILE A 62 -43.54 -4.34 8.78
N ILE A 63 -43.06 -5.22 9.66
CA ILE A 63 -43.25 -5.07 11.11
C ILE A 63 -42.59 -3.77 11.61
N TRP A 64 -41.36 -3.48 11.19
CA TRP A 64 -40.64 -2.28 11.58
C TRP A 64 -41.38 -0.99 11.19
N LEU A 65 -41.77 -0.89 9.92
CA LEU A 65 -42.44 0.29 9.38
C LEU A 65 -43.81 0.55 10.03
N PHE A 66 -44.55 -0.50 10.37
CA PHE A 66 -45.87 -0.35 10.99
C PHE A 66 -45.82 0.00 12.48
N PHE A 67 -44.87 -0.59 13.23
CA PHE A 67 -44.91 -0.51 14.69
C PHE A 67 -43.87 0.41 15.32
N PHE A 68 -42.72 0.58 14.65
CA PHE A 68 -41.57 1.24 15.27
C PHE A 68 -41.19 2.54 14.56
N ALA A 69 -41.40 2.64 13.25
CA ALA A 69 -40.90 3.76 12.45
C ALA A 69 -41.46 5.14 12.85
N SER A 70 -42.66 5.20 13.45
CA SER A 70 -43.29 6.46 13.87
C SER A 70 -42.54 7.20 14.98
N GLY A 71 -41.69 6.50 15.74
CA GLY A 71 -40.85 7.07 16.79
C GLY A 71 -39.48 7.56 16.33
N TYR A 72 -39.13 7.36 15.06
CA TYR A 72 -37.80 7.66 14.51
C TYR A 72 -37.88 8.60 13.31
N GLY A 73 -36.84 9.38 13.07
CA GLY A 73 -36.72 10.20 11.87
C GLY A 73 -36.51 9.38 10.60
N LEU A 74 -36.57 10.05 9.45
CA LEU A 74 -36.41 9.41 8.14
C LEU A 74 -35.03 8.74 8.00
N PHE A 75 -33.98 9.39 8.48
CA PHE A 75 -32.60 8.89 8.36
C PHE A 75 -32.36 7.67 9.25
N GLU A 76 -32.89 7.67 10.46
CA GLU A 76 -32.82 6.54 11.39
C GLU A 76 -33.57 5.33 10.84
N ASN A 77 -34.75 5.54 10.25
CA ASN A 77 -35.50 4.48 9.60
C ASN A 77 -34.76 3.89 8.40
N ILE A 78 -34.17 4.73 7.54
CA ILE A 78 -33.33 4.28 6.43
C ILE A 78 -32.13 3.46 6.94
N ALA A 79 -31.47 3.91 8.01
CA ALA A 79 -30.37 3.19 8.63
C ALA A 79 -30.80 1.79 9.11
N VAL A 80 -31.96 1.65 9.76
CA VAL A 80 -32.46 0.34 10.19
C VAL A 80 -32.72 -0.60 9.00
N VAL A 81 -33.33 -0.09 7.92
CA VAL A 81 -33.59 -0.87 6.70
C VAL A 81 -32.28 -1.36 6.07
N LEU A 82 -31.29 -0.46 5.93
CA LEU A 82 -29.99 -0.78 5.35
C LEU A 82 -29.28 -1.85 6.17
N VAL A 83 -29.33 -1.75 7.50
CA VAL A 83 -28.67 -2.74 8.35
C VAL A 83 -29.38 -4.09 8.30
N ALA A 84 -30.72 -4.12 8.32
CA ALA A 84 -31.45 -5.37 8.16
C ALA A 84 -31.12 -6.07 6.84
N LEU A 85 -31.04 -5.30 5.74
CA LEU A 85 -30.67 -5.82 4.41
C LEU A 85 -29.25 -6.37 4.42
N LEU A 86 -28.36 -5.67 5.11
CA LEU A 86 -26.98 -6.06 5.24
C LEU A 86 -26.83 -7.36 6.04
N ILE A 87 -27.50 -7.51 7.19
CA ILE A 87 -27.51 -8.76 7.98
C ILE A 87 -27.97 -9.94 7.12
N VAL A 88 -29.02 -9.74 6.32
CA VAL A 88 -29.55 -10.78 5.43
C VAL A 88 -28.57 -11.10 4.29
N GLY A 89 -27.96 -10.08 3.68
CA GLY A 89 -26.90 -10.26 2.68
C GLY A 89 -25.69 -11.00 3.23
N ALA A 90 -25.28 -10.67 4.45
CA ALA A 90 -24.25 -11.33 5.23
C ALA A 90 -24.55 -12.82 5.44
N LEU A 91 -25.72 -13.15 6.00
CA LEU A 91 -26.16 -14.53 6.20
C LEU A 91 -26.23 -15.31 4.88
N ASN A 92 -26.72 -14.69 3.81
CA ASN A 92 -26.76 -15.28 2.49
C ASN A 92 -25.35 -15.58 1.97
N SER A 93 -24.43 -14.62 2.03
CA SER A 93 -23.05 -14.82 1.57
C SER A 93 -22.38 -16.01 2.29
N LEU A 94 -22.59 -16.17 3.60
CA LEU A 94 -22.09 -17.31 4.37
C LEU A 94 -22.64 -18.65 3.88
N MET A 95 -23.89 -18.69 3.46
CA MET A 95 -24.53 -19.89 2.93
C MET A 95 -23.94 -20.33 1.57
N TRP A 96 -23.49 -19.36 0.76
CA TRP A 96 -22.99 -19.63 -0.58
C TRP A 96 -21.54 -20.13 -0.61
N ILE A 97 -20.77 -19.89 0.44
CA ILE A 97 -19.36 -20.27 0.50
C ILE A 97 -19.18 -21.80 0.46
N PRO A 98 -18.32 -22.34 -0.43
CA PRO A 98 -18.03 -23.77 -0.47
C PRO A 98 -17.39 -24.23 0.85
N ARG A 99 -17.74 -25.40 1.38
CA ARG A 99 -17.09 -25.96 2.59
C ARG A 99 -15.77 -26.72 2.33
N GLY A 100 -15.23 -26.65 1.10
CA GLY A 100 -14.00 -27.36 0.70
C GLY A 100 -12.70 -26.69 1.17
N GLY A 101 -11.54 -27.19 0.72
CA GLY A 101 -10.21 -26.75 1.18
C GLY A 101 -9.93 -25.24 1.09
N GLY A 102 -10.42 -24.56 0.04
CA GLY A 102 -10.37 -23.09 -0.07
C GLY A 102 -11.52 -22.34 0.61
N GLY A 103 -12.52 -23.09 1.08
CA GLY A 103 -13.77 -22.60 1.63
C GLY A 103 -13.67 -21.90 2.98
N ARG A 104 -12.78 -22.39 3.85
CA ARG A 104 -12.56 -21.79 5.18
C ARG A 104 -12.07 -20.35 5.08
N LYS A 105 -11.14 -20.07 4.15
CA LYS A 105 -10.60 -18.73 3.94
C LYS A 105 -11.69 -17.74 3.47
N ALA A 106 -12.46 -18.14 2.46
CA ALA A 106 -13.59 -17.35 1.97
C ALA A 106 -14.65 -17.13 3.06
N SER A 107 -14.94 -18.16 3.87
CA SER A 107 -15.89 -18.07 4.99
C SER A 107 -15.44 -17.05 6.01
N THR A 108 -14.16 -17.05 6.39
CA THR A 108 -13.66 -16.11 7.39
C THR A 108 -13.68 -14.67 6.89
N SER A 109 -13.39 -14.42 5.62
CA SER A 109 -13.53 -13.09 5.00
C SER A 109 -14.99 -12.60 4.98
N ALA A 110 -15.93 -13.50 4.69
CA ALA A 110 -17.34 -13.14 4.73
C ALA A 110 -17.78 -12.81 6.17
N VAL A 111 -17.45 -13.68 7.14
CA VAL A 111 -17.74 -13.45 8.57
C VAL A 111 -17.14 -12.13 9.04
N SER A 112 -15.89 -11.82 8.68
CA SER A 112 -15.25 -10.57 9.09
C SER A 112 -15.94 -9.35 8.50
N GLY A 113 -16.39 -9.41 7.25
CA GLY A 113 -17.25 -8.38 6.65
C GLY A 113 -18.58 -8.19 7.39
N VAL A 114 -19.25 -9.27 7.82
CA VAL A 114 -20.48 -9.17 8.63
C VAL A 114 -20.20 -8.48 9.97
N ILE A 115 -19.15 -8.91 10.66
CA ILE A 115 -18.75 -8.34 11.96
C ILE A 115 -18.44 -6.86 11.84
N TRP A 116 -17.72 -6.45 10.79
CA TRP A 116 -17.41 -5.05 10.50
C TRP A 116 -18.67 -4.20 10.36
N LEU A 117 -19.68 -4.71 9.67
CA LEU A 117 -20.90 -3.98 9.40
C LEU A 117 -21.81 -3.91 10.65
N ILE A 118 -21.83 -4.96 11.47
CA ILE A 118 -22.43 -4.91 12.81
C ILE A 118 -21.72 -3.85 13.66
N PHE A 119 -20.39 -3.80 13.62
CA PHE A 119 -19.61 -2.77 14.31
C PHE A 119 -20.00 -1.37 13.82
N LEU A 120 -20.08 -1.12 12.50
CA LEU A 120 -20.49 0.18 11.97
C LEU A 120 -21.90 0.57 12.43
N MET A 121 -22.84 -0.37 12.44
CA MET A 121 -24.19 -0.10 12.96
C MET A 121 -24.13 0.37 14.42
N VAL A 122 -23.47 -0.41 15.28
CA VAL A 122 -23.36 -0.09 16.71
C VAL A 122 -22.64 1.26 16.89
N TRP A 123 -21.59 1.50 16.11
CA TRP A 123 -20.86 2.77 16.13
C TRP A 123 -21.76 3.96 15.78
N PHE A 124 -22.49 3.89 14.66
CA PHE A 124 -23.34 4.99 14.22
C PHE A 124 -24.48 5.27 15.20
N VAL A 125 -25.11 4.24 15.75
CA VAL A 125 -26.26 4.41 16.67
C VAL A 125 -25.83 4.98 18.02
N PHE A 126 -24.73 4.49 18.60
CA PHE A 126 -24.39 4.78 19.99
C PHE A 126 -23.27 5.80 20.18
N PHE A 127 -22.36 5.91 19.22
CA PHE A 127 -21.12 6.66 19.42
C PHE A 127 -20.97 7.86 18.48
N SER A 128 -21.53 7.81 17.26
CA SER A 128 -21.24 8.82 16.23
C SER A 128 -21.59 10.27 16.61
N SER A 129 -22.59 10.47 17.48
CA SER A 129 -23.03 11.80 17.93
C SER A 129 -21.97 12.54 18.76
N GLY A 130 -21.01 11.82 19.34
CA GLY A 130 -19.88 12.38 20.08
C GLY A 130 -18.69 12.80 19.21
N PHE A 131 -18.75 12.58 17.90
CA PHE A 131 -17.64 12.81 16.97
C PHE A 131 -18.09 13.63 15.76
N GLY A 132 -17.20 14.46 15.24
CA GLY A 132 -17.33 15.16 13.97
C GLY A 132 -17.40 14.22 12.77
N LEU A 133 -17.77 14.77 11.60
CA LEU A 133 -17.89 14.00 10.37
C LEU A 133 -16.56 13.34 9.98
N TYR A 134 -15.45 14.07 10.07
CA TYR A 134 -14.13 13.55 9.69
C TYR A 134 -13.65 12.44 10.64
N GLU A 135 -13.82 12.59 11.95
CA GLU A 135 -13.49 11.53 12.91
C GLU A 135 -14.31 10.26 12.65
N ASN A 136 -15.61 10.40 12.40
CA ASN A 136 -16.48 9.28 12.07
C ASN A 136 -16.04 8.55 10.78
N ILE A 137 -15.66 9.29 9.74
CA ILE A 137 -15.08 8.72 8.51
C ILE A 137 -13.76 7.99 8.83
N GLY A 138 -12.90 8.60 9.64
CA GLY A 138 -11.65 8.00 10.10
C GLY A 138 -11.88 6.66 10.81
N ILE A 139 -12.81 6.60 11.76
CA ILE A 139 -13.13 5.38 12.50
C ILE A 139 -13.71 4.30 11.58
N ALA A 140 -14.57 4.68 10.63
CA ALA A 140 -15.12 3.74 9.64
C ALA A 140 -14.02 3.14 8.75
N LEU A 141 -13.09 3.95 8.26
CA LEU A 141 -11.95 3.51 7.46
C LEU A 141 -10.95 2.68 8.28
N ALA A 142 -10.64 3.09 9.51
CA ALA A 142 -9.73 2.37 10.41
C ALA A 142 -10.25 0.98 10.77
N SER A 143 -11.55 0.85 11.05
CA SER A 143 -12.18 -0.45 11.30
C SER A 143 -12.18 -1.35 10.06
N LEU A 144 -12.37 -0.78 8.86
CA LEU A 144 -12.27 -1.53 7.60
C LEU A 144 -10.85 -2.07 7.39
N LEU A 145 -9.84 -1.22 7.64
CA LEU A 145 -8.44 -1.62 7.57
C LEU A 145 -8.10 -2.69 8.60
N MET A 146 -8.65 -2.63 9.82
CA MET A 146 -8.47 -3.68 10.84
C MET A 146 -8.98 -5.04 10.35
N ILE A 147 -10.10 -5.06 9.65
CA ILE A 147 -10.65 -6.27 9.03
C ILE A 147 -9.76 -6.75 7.88
N GLY A 148 -9.22 -5.82 7.09
CA GLY A 148 -8.16 -6.09 6.13
C GLY A 148 -6.94 -6.76 6.76
N ALA A 149 -6.47 -6.29 7.92
CA ALA A 149 -5.34 -6.87 8.64
C ALA A 149 -5.63 -8.31 9.09
N VAL A 150 -6.81 -8.55 9.68
CA VAL A 150 -7.24 -9.90 10.08
C VAL A 150 -7.28 -10.83 8.85
N ASN A 151 -7.81 -10.35 7.73
CA ASN A 151 -7.85 -11.12 6.49
C ASN A 151 -6.44 -11.41 5.96
N VAL A 152 -5.54 -10.42 5.90
CA VAL A 152 -4.12 -10.64 5.52
C VAL A 152 -3.47 -11.69 6.42
N ALA A 153 -3.68 -11.60 7.73
CA ALA A 153 -3.14 -12.56 8.69
C ALA A 153 -3.62 -14.00 8.43
N LEU A 154 -4.84 -14.18 7.93
CA LEU A 154 -5.41 -15.49 7.66
C LEU A 154 -5.09 -16.02 6.26
N TRP A 155 -4.94 -15.12 5.28
CA TRP A 155 -4.80 -15.49 3.88
C TRP A 155 -3.35 -15.70 3.46
N VAL A 156 -2.43 -14.89 3.98
CA VAL A 156 -1.01 -14.97 3.64
C VAL A 156 -0.38 -16.16 4.36
N PRO A 157 0.12 -17.18 3.63
CA PRO A 157 0.73 -18.36 4.23
C PRO A 157 1.95 -17.99 5.08
N SER A 158 2.08 -18.57 6.27
CA SER A 158 3.24 -18.37 7.14
C SER A 158 4.38 -19.38 6.91
N ALA A 159 4.13 -20.46 6.18
CA ALA A 159 4.96 -21.67 6.20
C ALA A 159 5.98 -21.79 5.05
N THR A 160 5.96 -20.91 4.05
CA THR A 160 6.92 -20.93 2.94
C THR A 160 8.03 -19.91 3.19
N ASP A 161 9.24 -20.19 2.69
CA ASP A 161 10.34 -19.21 2.65
C ASP A 161 9.84 -17.94 1.92
N GLY A 162 9.75 -16.83 2.65
CA GLY A 162 9.18 -15.54 2.18
C GLY A 162 7.73 -15.25 2.60
N GLY A 163 6.93 -16.26 2.95
CA GLY A 163 5.51 -16.08 3.31
C GLY A 163 5.30 -15.30 4.61
N ALA A 164 6.15 -15.56 5.62
CA ALA A 164 6.14 -14.80 6.86
C ALA A 164 6.50 -13.33 6.65
N GLY A 165 7.50 -13.03 5.81
CA GLY A 165 7.96 -11.67 5.52
C GLY A 165 6.89 -10.84 4.82
N ALA A 166 6.23 -11.41 3.81
CA ALA A 166 5.09 -10.79 3.14
C ALA A 166 3.95 -10.48 4.11
N ARG A 167 3.62 -11.41 5.02
CA ARG A 167 2.56 -11.21 6.01
C ARG A 167 2.89 -10.09 6.99
N PHE A 168 4.10 -10.07 7.56
CA PHE A 168 4.52 -9.01 8.49
C PHE A 168 4.54 -7.64 7.82
N SER A 169 5.01 -7.58 6.57
CA SER A 169 5.04 -6.33 5.79
C SER A 169 3.65 -5.79 5.51
N ALA A 170 2.74 -6.66 5.04
CA ALA A 170 1.36 -6.28 4.77
C ALA A 170 0.65 -5.83 6.06
N LEU A 171 0.84 -6.55 7.17
CA LEU A 171 0.26 -6.15 8.47
C LEU A 171 0.85 -4.82 8.97
N GLY A 172 2.16 -4.61 8.86
CA GLY A 172 2.81 -3.36 9.24
C GLY A 172 2.27 -2.17 8.45
N GLY A 173 2.12 -2.32 7.14
CA GLY A 173 1.51 -1.29 6.27
C GLY A 173 0.07 -1.00 6.66
N ILE A 174 -0.75 -2.02 6.94
CA ILE A 174 -2.15 -1.82 7.34
C ILE A 174 -2.25 -1.14 8.72
N VAL A 175 -1.45 -1.55 9.69
CA VAL A 175 -1.42 -0.93 11.03
C VAL A 175 -1.03 0.55 10.93
N TRP A 176 -0.06 0.88 10.08
CA TRP A 176 0.30 2.27 9.83
C TRP A 176 -0.82 3.06 9.14
N LEU A 177 -1.51 2.48 8.16
CA LEU A 177 -2.67 3.14 7.54
C LEU A 177 -3.79 3.38 8.55
N ILE A 178 -4.05 2.42 9.47
CA ILE A 178 -4.99 2.61 10.58
C ILE A 178 -4.55 3.82 11.42
N PHE A 179 -3.26 3.90 11.78
CA PHE A 179 -2.73 5.04 12.50
C PHE A 179 -2.95 6.35 11.74
N ILE A 180 -2.63 6.45 10.45
CA ILE A 180 -2.81 7.69 9.66
C ILE A 180 -4.27 8.11 9.57
N VAL A 181 -5.15 7.14 9.30
CA VAL A 181 -6.59 7.37 9.15
C VAL A 181 -7.23 7.83 10.47
N LEU A 182 -6.72 7.36 11.61
CA LEU A 182 -7.16 7.83 12.93
C LEU A 182 -6.46 9.13 13.33
N TRP A 183 -5.20 9.31 12.98
CA TRP A 183 -4.42 10.49 13.38
C TRP A 183 -4.95 11.75 12.71
N LEU A 184 -5.19 11.73 11.39
CA LEU A 184 -5.55 12.95 10.64
C LEU A 184 -6.83 13.65 11.14
N PRO A 185 -7.96 12.94 11.37
CA PRO A 185 -9.17 13.59 11.86
C PRO A 185 -9.04 14.06 13.31
N PHE A 186 -8.36 13.28 14.15
CA PHE A 186 -8.25 13.55 15.58
C PHE A 186 -7.12 14.51 15.96
N ALA A 187 -6.16 14.76 15.07
CA ALA A 187 -5.01 15.63 15.32
C ALA A 187 -5.43 17.05 15.73
N ASN A 188 -6.55 17.54 15.19
CA ASN A 188 -7.09 18.85 15.54
C ASN A 188 -7.57 18.89 17.00
N ASP A 189 -8.27 17.86 17.47
CA ASP A 189 -8.73 17.80 18.87
C ASP A 189 -7.58 17.54 19.84
N PHE A 190 -6.57 16.76 19.42
CA PHE A 190 -5.36 16.56 20.20
C PHE A 190 -4.64 17.88 20.50
N SER A 191 -4.71 18.86 19.59
CA SER A 191 -4.12 20.19 19.78
C SER A 191 -4.72 20.96 20.97
N LEU A 192 -5.94 20.61 21.39
CA LEU A 192 -6.60 21.20 22.56
C LEU A 192 -6.04 20.65 23.87
N ILE A 193 -5.58 19.40 23.88
CA ILE A 193 -5.07 18.71 25.08
C ILE A 193 -3.55 18.91 25.20
N TYR A 194 -2.84 18.75 24.08
CA TYR A 194 -1.41 18.97 23.97
C TYR A 194 -1.18 20.02 22.89
N PRO A 195 -0.46 21.12 23.17
CA PRO A 195 -0.20 22.17 22.19
C PRO A 195 0.77 21.65 21.12
N ILE A 196 0.25 20.89 20.16
CA ILE A 196 0.99 20.33 19.04
C ILE A 196 0.78 21.29 17.86
N ASN A 197 1.87 21.86 17.36
CA ASN A 197 1.81 22.74 16.18
C ASN A 197 1.75 21.90 14.88
N ALA A 198 1.48 22.57 13.75
CA ALA A 198 1.39 21.91 12.46
C ALA A 198 2.67 21.14 12.07
N TYR A 199 3.86 21.67 12.40
CA TYR A 199 5.14 21.01 12.11
C TYR A 199 5.33 19.74 12.91
N GLN A 200 4.98 19.75 14.20
CA GLN A 200 5.02 18.56 15.05
C GLN A 200 4.01 17.51 14.56
N ASN A 201 2.83 17.91 14.09
CA ASN A 201 1.89 16.99 13.43
C ASN A 201 2.50 16.35 12.18
N THR A 202 3.20 17.12 11.34
CA THR A 202 3.93 16.57 10.19
C THR A 202 5.05 15.62 10.62
N SER A 203 5.81 15.96 11.65
CA SER A 203 6.86 15.12 12.22
C SER A 203 6.30 13.79 12.75
N ILE A 204 5.14 13.79 13.42
CA ILE A 204 4.48 12.56 13.89
C ILE A 204 4.12 11.64 12.72
N ILE A 205 3.57 12.21 11.64
CA ILE A 205 3.24 11.46 10.42
C ILE A 205 4.51 10.87 9.80
N MET A 206 5.57 11.66 9.66
CA MET A 206 6.83 11.21 9.05
C MET A 206 7.56 10.17 9.91
N THR A 207 7.62 10.36 11.23
CA THR A 207 8.17 9.37 12.16
C THR A 207 7.37 8.06 12.14
N SER A 208 6.04 8.13 12.05
CA SER A 208 5.21 6.93 11.89
C SER A 208 5.48 6.21 10.56
N PHE A 209 5.75 6.96 9.49
CA PHE A 209 6.13 6.41 8.19
C PHE A 209 7.49 5.74 8.26
N LEU A 210 8.47 6.31 8.96
CA LEU A 210 9.77 5.67 9.21
C LEU A 210 9.63 4.38 10.00
N LEU A 211 8.79 4.36 11.04
CA LEU A 211 8.49 3.17 11.81
C LEU A 211 7.87 2.08 10.90
N MET A 212 6.87 2.45 10.10
CA MET A 212 6.25 1.55 9.14
C MET A 212 7.26 1.02 8.14
N PHE A 213 8.06 1.89 7.55
CA PHE A 213 9.10 1.52 6.60
C PHE A 213 10.09 0.53 7.21
N ALA A 214 10.51 0.76 8.47
CA ALA A 214 11.37 -0.17 9.19
C ALA A 214 10.69 -1.54 9.41
N VAL A 215 9.41 -1.55 9.80
CA VAL A 215 8.62 -2.79 9.98
C VAL A 215 8.43 -3.54 8.66
N VAL A 216 8.16 -2.82 7.56
CA VAL A 216 7.96 -3.40 6.23
C VAL A 216 9.25 -3.94 5.66
N VAL A 217 10.37 -3.24 5.82
CA VAL A 217 11.66 -3.64 5.23
C VAL A 217 12.40 -4.67 6.09
N ALA A 218 12.19 -4.68 7.41
CA ALA A 218 12.91 -5.58 8.32
C ALA A 218 12.87 -7.07 7.91
N PRO A 219 11.72 -7.65 7.51
CA PRO A 219 11.66 -9.04 7.09
C PRO A 219 12.46 -9.36 5.82
N TRP A 220 12.68 -8.38 4.94
CA TRP A 220 13.34 -8.58 3.64
C TRP A 220 14.85 -8.36 3.67
N ARG A 221 15.43 -7.99 4.81
CA ARG A 221 16.86 -7.62 4.91
C ARG A 221 17.82 -8.70 4.38
N GLY A 222 17.44 -9.98 4.47
CA GLY A 222 18.24 -11.11 3.98
C GLY A 222 18.01 -11.48 2.51
N GLU A 223 16.85 -11.09 1.95
CA GLU A 223 16.40 -11.50 0.60
C GLU A 223 16.72 -10.46 -0.48
N ILE A 224 16.98 -9.20 -0.10
CA ILE A 224 17.38 -8.15 -1.06
C ILE A 224 18.82 -8.42 -1.52
N ARG A 225 18.98 -9.37 -2.44
CA ARG A 225 20.22 -9.62 -3.18
C ARG A 225 20.00 -9.13 -4.60
N VAL A 226 20.35 -7.88 -4.83
CA VAL A 226 20.42 -7.31 -6.18
C VAL A 226 21.78 -7.70 -6.73
N ASP A 227 21.84 -8.84 -7.42
CA ASP A 227 23.01 -9.24 -8.19
C ASP A 227 22.77 -8.82 -9.64
N VAL A 228 23.52 -7.80 -10.07
CA VAL A 228 23.50 -7.32 -11.46
C VAL A 228 24.94 -7.47 -11.94
N ASP A 229 25.13 -8.42 -12.84
CA ASP A 229 26.38 -8.71 -13.55
C ASP A 229 27.58 -9.12 -12.66
N GLY A 230 27.37 -9.54 -11.41
CA GLY A 230 28.44 -9.99 -10.52
C GLY A 230 29.44 -8.88 -10.14
N GLU A 231 29.11 -7.61 -10.40
CA GLU A 231 30.02 -6.50 -10.09
C GLU A 231 30.03 -6.17 -8.59
N PRO A 232 31.21 -6.19 -7.94
CA PRO A 232 31.31 -5.85 -6.54
C PRO A 232 30.91 -4.38 -6.29
N GLY A 233 29.90 -4.20 -5.44
CA GLY A 233 29.57 -2.90 -4.83
C GLY A 233 28.23 -2.26 -5.22
N LEU A 234 27.43 -2.84 -6.12
CA LEU A 234 26.07 -2.33 -6.38
C LEU A 234 25.22 -2.38 -5.10
N TYR A 235 25.26 -3.52 -4.40
CA TYR A 235 24.58 -3.70 -3.13
C TYR A 235 24.93 -2.62 -2.09
N SER A 236 26.22 -2.26 -1.96
CA SER A 236 26.65 -1.23 -1.01
C SER A 236 26.09 0.16 -1.36
N ARG A 237 25.93 0.48 -2.65
CA ARG A 237 25.40 1.77 -3.10
C ARG A 237 23.89 1.86 -2.94
N VAL A 238 23.16 0.78 -3.27
CA VAL A 238 21.72 0.68 -3.02
C VAL A 238 21.44 0.80 -1.52
N ARG A 239 22.19 0.06 -0.70
CA ARG A 239 22.09 0.16 0.76
C ARG A 239 22.46 1.55 1.27
N GLY A 240 23.54 2.15 0.76
CA GLY A 240 23.94 3.51 1.10
C GLY A 240 22.88 4.54 0.74
N SER A 241 22.21 4.36 -0.40
CA SER A 241 21.11 5.21 -0.88
C SER A 241 19.91 5.13 0.05
N LEU A 242 19.55 3.90 0.45
CA LEU A 242 18.46 3.64 1.38
C LEU A 242 18.73 4.27 2.75
N VAL A 243 19.95 4.08 3.28
CA VAL A 243 20.36 4.67 4.56
C VAL A 243 20.39 6.19 4.48
N GLY A 244 20.94 6.77 3.41
CA GLY A 244 20.97 8.21 3.21
C GLY A 244 19.58 8.81 3.14
N PHE A 245 18.64 8.15 2.46
CA PHE A 245 17.24 8.58 2.38
C PHE A 245 16.56 8.55 3.76
N VAL A 246 16.74 7.46 4.52
CA VAL A 246 16.20 7.37 5.89
C VAL A 246 16.78 8.45 6.79
N LEU A 247 18.10 8.70 6.73
CA LEU A 247 18.75 9.75 7.53
C LEU A 247 18.26 11.15 7.15
N TRP A 248 17.96 11.39 5.87
CA TRP A 248 17.37 12.66 5.41
C TRP A 248 15.96 12.86 5.96
N ILE A 249 15.11 11.82 5.98
CA ILE A 249 13.79 11.90 6.62
C ILE A 249 13.94 12.15 8.12
N VAL A 250 14.84 11.44 8.83
CA VAL A 250 15.11 11.66 10.26
C VAL A 250 15.57 13.10 10.51
N PHE A 251 16.38 13.67 9.64
CA PHE A 251 16.77 15.08 9.72
C PHE A 251 15.54 16.01 9.63
N ILE A 252 14.63 15.77 8.69
CA ILE A 252 13.39 16.57 8.57
C ILE A 252 12.52 16.40 9.81
N ASP A 253 12.40 15.19 10.36
CA ASP A 253 11.64 14.93 11.58
C ASP A 253 12.18 15.74 12.76
N VAL A 254 13.49 15.70 12.98
CA VAL A 254 14.17 16.48 14.02
C VAL A 254 13.98 17.97 13.78
N TRP A 255 14.11 18.44 12.54
CA TRP A 255 13.90 19.85 12.19
C TRP A 255 12.48 20.30 12.54
N PHE A 256 11.46 19.58 12.08
CA PHE A 256 10.05 19.89 12.33
C PHE A 256 9.67 19.82 13.80
N TRP A 257 10.24 18.87 14.55
CA TRP A 257 9.92 18.72 15.97
C TRP A 257 10.53 19.83 16.84
N PHE A 258 11.79 20.18 16.60
CA PHE A 258 12.56 21.04 17.52
C PHE A 258 12.79 22.47 17.04
N LEU A 259 12.92 22.69 15.73
CA LEU A 259 13.46 23.95 15.18
C LEU A 259 12.42 24.74 14.38
N ALA A 260 11.56 24.06 13.62
CA ALA A 260 10.69 24.68 12.63
C ALA A 260 9.73 25.74 13.19
N GLY A 261 9.32 25.60 14.45
CA GLY A 261 8.46 26.59 15.13
C GLY A 261 9.08 27.97 15.31
N ASN A 262 10.41 28.09 15.19
CA ASN A 262 11.13 29.38 15.29
C ASN A 262 11.28 30.10 13.94
N PHE A 263 10.80 29.50 12.85
CA PHE A 263 10.98 29.99 11.48
C PHE A 263 9.65 30.19 10.78
N THR A 264 9.61 31.07 9.78
CA THR A 264 8.42 31.24 8.94
C THR A 264 8.17 30.01 8.07
N GLY A 265 6.96 29.88 7.53
CA GLY A 265 6.62 28.79 6.60
C GLY A 265 7.58 28.73 5.41
N ASN A 266 7.94 29.89 4.84
CA ASN A 266 8.86 29.99 3.72
C ASN A 266 10.29 29.60 4.09
N GLN A 267 10.79 30.03 5.25
CA GLN A 267 12.12 29.64 5.74
C GLN A 267 12.21 28.13 5.97
N ASN A 268 11.15 27.51 6.49
CA ASN A 268 11.08 26.05 6.62
C ASN A 268 11.14 25.34 5.25
N VAL A 269 10.46 25.87 4.23
CA VAL A 269 10.57 25.35 2.84
C VAL A 269 12.01 25.47 2.32
N ALA A 270 12.69 26.60 2.56
CA ALA A 270 14.08 26.79 2.17
C ALA A 270 15.02 25.73 2.79
N VAL A 271 14.85 25.41 4.07
CA VAL A 271 15.66 24.40 4.77
C VAL A 271 15.42 23.01 4.20
N ILE A 272 14.17 22.65 3.90
CA ILE A 272 13.84 21.36 3.27
C ILE A 272 14.51 21.27 1.89
N LEU A 273 14.37 22.29 1.05
CA LEU A 273 14.98 22.34 -0.28
C LEU A 273 16.51 22.21 -0.22
N LEU A 274 17.14 22.96 0.68
CA LEU A 274 18.59 22.91 0.85
C LEU A 274 19.06 21.54 1.35
N SER A 275 18.37 20.96 2.33
CA SER A 275 18.70 19.61 2.83
C SER A 275 18.55 18.54 1.76
N PHE A 276 17.52 18.66 0.89
CA PHE A 276 17.30 17.77 -0.24
C PHE A 276 18.40 17.92 -1.29
N ALA A 277 18.84 19.16 -1.57
CA ALA A 277 20.00 19.39 -2.43
C ALA A 277 21.28 18.74 -1.86
N ILE A 278 21.54 18.89 -0.56
CA ILE A 278 22.70 18.23 0.08
C ILE A 278 22.60 16.70 -0.05
N PHE A 279 21.43 16.13 0.22
CA PHE A 279 21.18 14.69 0.04
C PHE A 279 21.44 14.25 -1.40
N CYS A 280 20.86 14.93 -2.40
CA CYS A 280 21.08 14.63 -3.81
C CYS A 280 22.56 14.74 -4.21
N ALA A 281 23.31 15.72 -3.70
CA ALA A 281 24.73 15.87 -3.98
C ALA A 281 25.55 14.68 -3.46
N ILE A 282 25.23 14.20 -2.25
CA ILE A 282 25.83 12.97 -1.67
C ILE A 282 25.51 11.76 -2.55
N MET A 283 24.25 11.63 -2.99
CA MET A 283 23.81 10.52 -3.85
C MET A 283 24.53 10.54 -5.19
N VAL A 284 24.61 11.71 -5.85
CA VAL A 284 25.37 11.88 -7.08
C VAL A 284 26.83 11.49 -6.85
N GLY A 285 27.48 11.97 -5.78
CA GLY A 285 28.87 11.62 -5.46
C GLY A 285 29.12 10.13 -5.26
N MET A 286 28.15 9.40 -4.68
CA MET A 286 28.23 7.95 -4.47
C MET A 286 28.02 7.15 -5.76
N TRP A 287 27.09 7.56 -6.61
CA TRP A 287 26.75 6.87 -7.86
C TRP A 287 27.68 7.23 -9.03
N LEU A 288 28.32 8.39 -8.96
CA LEU A 288 29.18 8.93 -10.02
C LEU A 288 30.28 8.00 -10.51
N PRO A 289 31.12 7.46 -9.60
CA PRO A 289 32.27 6.67 -10.03
C PRO A 289 31.83 5.36 -10.66
N TRP A 290 30.64 4.86 -10.30
CA TRP A 290 30.08 3.64 -10.87
C TRP A 290 29.51 3.86 -12.27
N SER A 291 28.68 4.90 -12.44
CA SER A 291 28.12 5.28 -13.75
C SER A 291 29.23 5.53 -14.79
N ARG A 292 30.33 6.18 -14.39
CA ARG A 292 31.47 6.41 -15.29
C ARG A 292 32.18 5.13 -15.74
N ARG A 293 32.25 4.09 -14.91
CA ARG A 293 32.91 2.82 -15.28
C ARG A 293 32.15 2.04 -16.35
N ARG A 294 30.83 2.18 -16.38
CA ARG A 294 29.97 1.50 -17.35
C ARG A 294 29.87 2.21 -18.70
N GLY A 295 30.48 3.38 -18.85
CA GLY A 295 30.21 4.25 -20.00
C GLY A 295 28.80 4.85 -19.99
N GLU A 296 27.94 4.45 -19.05
CA GLU A 296 26.61 4.97 -18.76
C GLU A 296 26.67 6.29 -17.94
N GLY A 297 27.65 7.13 -18.27
CA GLY A 297 27.75 8.48 -17.70
C GLY A 297 26.47 9.26 -17.95
N PRO A 298 26.03 10.16 -17.04
CA PRO A 298 24.93 11.05 -17.36
C PRO A 298 25.28 11.83 -18.63
N GLU A 299 24.42 11.72 -19.64
CA GLU A 299 24.67 12.34 -20.94
C GLU A 299 24.87 13.86 -20.83
N SER A 300 24.33 14.50 -19.78
CA SER A 300 24.45 15.93 -19.54
C SER A 300 24.76 16.23 -18.07
N TRP A 301 26.05 16.42 -17.76
CA TRP A 301 26.50 17.00 -16.48
C TRP A 301 25.93 18.39 -16.23
N LEU A 302 25.69 19.12 -17.31
CA LEU A 302 25.12 20.46 -17.26
C LEU A 302 23.71 20.42 -16.66
N SER A 303 22.85 19.46 -17.03
CA SER A 303 21.48 19.42 -16.49
C SER A 303 21.45 19.12 -14.99
N ILE A 304 22.29 18.20 -14.53
CA ILE A 304 22.43 17.89 -13.09
C ILE A 304 22.91 19.12 -12.33
N GLY A 305 24.00 19.76 -12.78
CA GLY A 305 24.54 20.95 -12.12
C GLY A 305 23.55 22.12 -12.11
N LEU A 306 22.85 22.34 -13.24
CA LEU A 306 21.82 23.36 -13.37
C LEU A 306 20.68 23.12 -12.38
N ALA A 307 20.22 21.87 -12.21
CA ALA A 307 19.19 21.53 -11.22
C ALA A 307 19.61 21.88 -9.78
N PHE A 308 20.87 21.61 -9.39
CA PHE A 308 21.38 22.03 -8.08
C PHE A 308 21.41 23.55 -7.91
N VAL A 309 21.91 24.28 -8.91
CA VAL A 309 21.93 25.74 -8.89
C VAL A 309 20.52 26.30 -8.69
N TRP A 310 19.53 25.75 -9.40
CA TRP A 310 18.14 26.17 -9.26
C TRP A 310 17.57 25.92 -7.87
N VAL A 311 17.78 24.74 -7.29
CA VAL A 311 17.32 24.45 -5.93
C VAL A 311 17.99 25.39 -4.91
N ILE A 312 19.27 25.70 -5.08
CA ILE A 312 19.98 26.67 -4.21
C ILE A 312 19.39 28.07 -4.37
N VAL A 313 19.13 28.53 -5.59
CA VAL A 313 18.49 29.83 -5.86
C VAL A 313 17.11 29.90 -5.22
N LEU A 314 16.30 28.84 -5.33
CA LEU A 314 15.00 28.76 -4.66
C LEU A 314 15.13 28.77 -3.14
N ALA A 315 16.09 28.04 -2.56
CA ALA A 315 16.31 28.05 -1.13
C ALA A 315 16.69 29.47 -0.63
N ILE A 316 17.55 30.19 -1.37
CA ILE A 316 17.88 31.59 -1.08
C ILE A 316 16.64 32.48 -1.19
N TRP A 317 15.82 32.29 -2.24
CA TRP A 317 14.57 33.03 -2.42
C TRP A 317 13.62 32.87 -1.23
N PHE A 318 13.32 31.61 -0.87
CA PHE A 318 12.41 31.28 0.22
C PHE A 318 12.93 31.74 1.59
N TRP A 319 14.25 31.80 1.78
CA TRP A 319 14.84 32.24 3.04
C TRP A 319 14.81 33.76 3.24
N PHE A 320 15.14 34.54 2.19
CA PHE A 320 15.35 35.99 2.34
C PHE A 320 14.21 36.86 1.82
N PHE A 321 13.46 36.41 0.81
CA PHE A 321 12.56 37.29 0.05
C PHE A 321 11.10 36.88 0.16
N ALA A 322 10.80 35.58 0.25
CA ALA A 322 9.45 35.06 0.13
C ALA A 322 8.45 35.58 1.18
N ASP A 323 8.91 35.99 2.37
CA ASP A 323 8.04 36.54 3.43
C ASP A 323 7.44 37.91 3.07
N SER A 324 7.98 38.60 2.05
CA SER A 324 7.40 39.87 1.55
C SER A 324 6.30 39.65 0.50
N PHE A 325 6.02 38.40 0.13
CA PHE A 325 5.10 38.03 -0.93
C PHE A 325 4.03 37.06 -0.41
N ASP A 326 2.85 37.08 -1.02
CA ASP A 326 1.83 36.08 -0.73
C ASP A 326 2.16 34.70 -1.35
N ALA A 327 1.37 33.68 -1.02
CA ALA A 327 1.59 32.33 -1.51
C ALA A 327 1.48 32.21 -3.05
N TYR A 328 0.59 32.99 -3.69
CA TYR A 328 0.40 32.95 -5.14
C TYR A 328 1.57 33.60 -5.88
N GLN A 329 2.08 34.71 -5.35
CA GLN A 329 3.26 35.39 -5.86
C GLN A 329 4.50 34.50 -5.75
N ASN A 330 4.72 33.87 -4.58
CA ASN A 330 5.81 32.92 -4.39
C ASN A 330 5.70 31.72 -5.35
N PHE A 331 4.48 31.21 -5.57
CA PHE A 331 4.24 30.16 -6.55
C PHE A 331 4.53 30.60 -7.99
N ALA A 332 4.18 31.84 -8.35
CA ALA A 332 4.51 32.41 -9.66
C ALA A 332 6.04 32.51 -9.88
N VAL A 333 6.80 32.93 -8.87
CA VAL A 333 8.27 32.96 -8.93
C VAL A 333 8.83 31.56 -9.15
N PHE A 334 8.29 30.55 -8.45
CA PHE A 334 8.66 29.16 -8.68
C PHE A 334 8.41 28.74 -10.14
N LEU A 335 7.23 28.98 -10.70
CA LEU A 335 6.90 28.63 -12.09
C LEU A 335 7.78 29.33 -13.12
N VAL A 336 8.02 30.64 -12.95
CA VAL A 336 8.89 31.41 -13.86
C VAL A 336 10.32 30.87 -13.81
N SER A 337 10.84 30.57 -12.62
CA SER A 337 12.17 29.98 -12.48
C SER A 337 12.27 28.60 -13.15
N LEU A 338 11.22 27.78 -13.06
CA LEU A 338 11.14 26.48 -13.72
C LEU A 338 11.11 26.64 -15.25
N LEU A 339 10.38 27.61 -15.79
CA LEU A 339 10.36 27.91 -17.22
C LEU A 339 11.73 28.36 -17.74
N VAL A 340 12.43 29.22 -17.00
CA VAL A 340 13.80 29.64 -17.33
C VAL A 340 14.73 28.42 -17.36
N MET A 341 14.61 27.54 -16.37
CA MET A 341 15.39 26.31 -16.28
C MET A 341 15.14 25.37 -17.46
N ALA A 342 13.87 25.16 -17.81
CA ALA A 342 13.46 24.36 -18.95
C ALA A 342 13.99 24.93 -20.27
N ALA A 343 13.97 26.26 -20.43
CA ALA A 343 14.51 26.95 -21.60
C ALA A 343 16.04 26.75 -21.72
N ILE A 344 16.79 26.88 -20.62
CA ILE A 344 18.25 26.66 -20.62
C ILE A 344 18.57 25.19 -20.91
N SER A 345 17.88 24.23 -20.27
CA SER A 345 18.11 22.81 -20.50
C SER A 345 17.73 22.38 -21.92
N GLY A 346 16.59 22.89 -22.43
CA GLY A 346 16.11 22.60 -23.78
C GLY A 346 17.05 23.16 -24.85
N GLY A 347 17.52 24.40 -24.68
CA GLY A 347 18.53 24.98 -25.58
C GLY A 347 19.85 24.21 -25.57
N GLY A 348 20.26 23.71 -24.39
CA GLY A 348 21.45 22.85 -24.27
C GLY A 348 21.31 21.50 -24.97
N GLN A 349 20.13 20.88 -24.92
CA GLN A 349 19.86 19.62 -25.61
C GLN A 349 19.66 19.78 -27.12
N TRP A 350 19.02 20.87 -27.56
CA TRP A 350 18.82 21.17 -28.98
C TRP A 350 20.15 21.18 -29.75
N LYS A 351 21.19 21.78 -29.16
CA LYS A 351 22.51 21.85 -29.79
C LYS A 351 23.06 20.45 -30.10
N LYS A 352 22.88 19.49 -29.19
CA LYS A 352 23.31 18.10 -29.41
C LYS A 352 22.53 17.42 -30.51
N TYR A 353 21.21 17.63 -30.57
CA TYR A 353 20.37 17.04 -31.62
C TYR A 353 20.80 17.51 -33.01
N ARG A 354 21.13 18.80 -33.15
CA ARG A 354 21.67 19.35 -34.40
C ARG A 354 23.04 18.76 -34.77
N ASP A 355 23.88 18.47 -33.78
CA ASP A 355 25.18 17.83 -34.01
C ASP A 355 24.99 16.37 -34.51
N PHE A 356 23.97 15.65 -34.02
CA PHE A 356 23.57 14.33 -34.55
C PHE A 356 23.01 14.39 -35.98
N GLU A 357 22.18 15.38 -36.30
CA GLU A 357 21.68 15.57 -37.67
C GLU A 357 22.80 15.91 -38.67
N SER A 358 23.92 16.47 -38.18
CA SER A 358 25.08 16.78 -39.00
C SER A 358 26.06 15.62 -39.21
N MET A 359 25.85 14.47 -38.56
CA MET A 359 26.60 13.26 -38.87
C MET A 359 26.06 12.72 -40.19
N ASP A 360 26.92 12.74 -41.21
CA ASP A 360 26.62 12.20 -42.54
C ASP A 360 26.41 10.69 -42.42
N TRP A 361 25.20 10.20 -42.74
CA TRP A 361 24.82 8.79 -42.60
C TRP A 361 25.11 7.96 -43.86
N ASP A 362 25.81 8.56 -44.84
CA ASP A 362 26.02 8.01 -46.18
C ASP A 362 27.34 7.21 -46.33
N ASP A 363 28.10 6.98 -45.25
CA ASP A 363 29.25 6.06 -45.17
C ASP A 363 28.86 4.74 -44.46
#